data_AF-A0A5R2N524-F1
#
_entry.id   AF-A0A5R2N524-F1
#
_cell.length_a   1.000
_cell.length_b   1.000
_cell.length_c   1.000
_cell.angle_alpha   90.00
_cell.angle_beta   90.00
_cell.angle_gamma   90.00
#
_symmetry.space_group_name_H-M   'P 1'
#
loop_
_entity.id
_entity.type
_entity.pdbx_description
1 polymer ?
#
loop_
_entity_poly.entity_id
_entity_poly.type
_entity_poly.pdbx_seq_one_letter_code
_entity_poly.pdbx_strand_id
1 'polypeptide(L)'
;EGKHACVNMLLSGTASGVIGASWLARQAGEARILTLDIGGTSADFALIIDGEPQFGTGELIGEFPLYIPSVSVSSIGVGGGSIASVDVQGVLRIGPESAGSTPGPACYGRGGDRATVTDAMV
;
A
#
# COMPACT_ATOMS: atom_id res chain seq x y z
N GLU A 1 23.61 -10.64 -2.51
CA GLU A 1 23.50 -9.22 -2.89
C GLU A 1 22.73 -8.36 -1.90
N GLY A 2 21.52 -8.71 -1.47
CA GLY A 2 20.72 -7.86 -0.54
C GLY A 2 21.39 -7.48 0.78
N LYS A 3 22.36 -8.26 1.27
CA LYS A 3 23.18 -7.92 2.45
C LYS A 3 24.31 -6.91 2.18
N HIS A 4 24.68 -6.71 0.91
CA HIS A 4 25.78 -5.83 0.48
C HIS A 4 25.25 -4.57 -0.23
N ALA A 5 24.07 -4.63 -0.84
CA ALA A 5 23.39 -3.53 -1.52
C ALA A 5 21.93 -3.43 -1.03
N CYS A 6 21.76 -3.11 0.26
CA CYS A 6 20.44 -3.10 0.93
C CYS A 6 19.43 -2.16 0.25
N VAL A 7 19.90 -1.14 -0.45
CA VAL A 7 19.06 -0.20 -1.21
C VAL A 7 18.21 -0.91 -2.28
N ASN A 8 18.69 -2.03 -2.85
CA ASN A 8 17.93 -2.83 -3.81
C ASN A 8 16.78 -3.62 -3.16
N MET A 9 16.70 -3.64 -1.83
CA MET A 9 15.62 -4.29 -1.09
C MET A 9 14.49 -3.34 -0.72
N LEU A 10 14.63 -2.04 -0.98
CA LEU A 10 13.54 -1.08 -0.82
C LEU A 10 12.34 -1.51 -1.68
N LEU A 11 11.15 -1.46 -1.10
CA LEU A 11 9.89 -1.86 -1.76
C LEU A 11 9.83 -3.32 -2.25
N SER A 12 10.74 -4.19 -1.78
CA SER A 12 10.79 -5.60 -2.21
C SER A 12 9.50 -6.38 -1.92
N GLY A 13 8.78 -6.02 -0.85
CA GLY A 13 7.48 -6.62 -0.50
C GLY A 13 6.42 -6.37 -1.57
N THR A 14 6.15 -5.11 -1.91
CA THR A 14 5.16 -4.74 -2.93
C THR A 14 5.58 -5.26 -4.30
N ALA A 15 6.87 -5.16 -4.66
CA ALA A 15 7.41 -5.71 -5.89
C ALA A 15 7.12 -7.22 -6.02
N SER A 16 7.29 -7.99 -4.96
CA SER A 16 7.00 -9.43 -4.97
C SER A 16 5.51 -9.72 -5.21
N GLY A 17 4.62 -8.93 -4.61
CA GLY A 17 3.17 -9.03 -4.82
C GLY A 17 2.77 -8.77 -6.28
N VAL A 18 3.33 -7.73 -6.89
CA VAL A 18 3.08 -7.39 -8.31
C VAL A 18 3.61 -8.46 -9.26
N ILE A 19 4.82 -8.97 -9.01
CA ILE A 19 5.40 -10.07 -9.82
C ILE A 19 4.51 -11.33 -9.74
N GLY A 20 4.04 -11.68 -8.53
CA GLY A 20 3.11 -12.80 -8.34
C GLY A 20 1.77 -12.57 -9.03
N ALA A 21 1.22 -11.36 -8.94
CA ALA A 21 -0.01 -10.98 -9.62
C ALA A 21 0.12 -11.06 -11.15
N SER A 22 1.24 -10.62 -11.73
CA SER A 22 1.52 -10.76 -13.17
C SER A 22 1.55 -12.23 -13.60
N TRP A 23 2.17 -13.10 -12.79
CA TRP A 23 2.15 -14.53 -13.05
C TRP A 23 0.72 -15.09 -13.04
N LEU A 24 -0.09 -14.77 -12.02
CA LEU A 24 -1.49 -15.19 -11.92
C LEU A 24 -2.35 -14.65 -13.07
N ALA A 25 -2.17 -13.38 -13.44
CA ALA A 25 -2.91 -12.74 -14.52
C ALA A 25 -2.69 -13.46 -15.86
N ARG A 26 -1.44 -13.82 -16.17
CA ARG A 26 -1.13 -14.63 -17.36
C ARG A 26 -1.81 -16.00 -17.33
N GLN A 27 -1.87 -16.66 -16.18
CA GLN A 27 -2.59 -17.94 -16.04
C GLN A 27 -4.10 -17.78 -16.20
N ALA A 28 -4.65 -16.63 -15.78
CA ALA A 28 -6.06 -16.29 -15.93
C ALA A 28 -6.43 -15.81 -17.35
N GLY A 29 -5.46 -15.61 -18.24
CA GLY A 29 -5.69 -15.04 -19.58
C GLY A 29 -5.91 -13.51 -19.57
N GLU A 30 -5.60 -12.84 -18.46
CA GLU A 30 -5.77 -11.41 -18.30
C GLU A 30 -4.44 -10.68 -18.52
N ALA A 31 -4.37 -9.92 -19.62
CA ALA A 31 -3.15 -9.21 -19.99
C ALA A 31 -3.02 -7.84 -19.31
N ARG A 32 -4.12 -7.27 -18.81
CA ARG A 32 -4.15 -5.90 -18.26
C ARG A 32 -4.91 -5.86 -16.96
N ILE A 33 -4.20 -5.73 -15.84
CA ILE A 33 -4.79 -5.70 -14.50
C ILE A 33 -4.21 -4.59 -13.65
N LEU A 34 -4.97 -4.16 -12.65
CA LEU A 34 -4.52 -3.30 -11.56
C LEU A 34 -4.43 -4.15 -10.29
N THR A 35 -3.27 -4.16 -9.64
CA THR A 35 -3.13 -4.77 -8.31
C THR A 35 -3.58 -3.79 -7.24
N LEU A 36 -4.08 -4.31 -6.12
CA LEU A 36 -4.43 -3.52 -4.96
C LEU A 36 -4.08 -4.31 -3.70
N ASP A 37 -3.13 -3.82 -2.92
CA ASP A 37 -2.72 -4.36 -1.62
C ASP A 37 -3.07 -3.34 -0.54
N ILE A 38 -4.05 -3.65 0.30
CA ILE A 38 -4.51 -2.76 1.37
C ILE A 38 -4.02 -3.31 2.70
N GLY A 39 -3.10 -2.57 3.31
CA GLY A 39 -2.62 -2.83 4.67
C GLY A 39 -3.41 -2.06 5.73
N GLY A 40 -2.86 -2.03 6.95
CA GLY A 40 -3.43 -1.23 8.05
C GLY A 40 -3.18 0.28 7.94
N THR A 41 -2.27 0.73 7.08
CA THR A 41 -1.87 2.15 7.01
C THR A 41 -2.02 2.72 5.61
N SER A 42 -1.65 1.95 4.60
CA SER A 42 -1.61 2.37 3.20
C SER A 42 -2.29 1.35 2.30
N ALA A 43 -2.55 1.78 1.07
CA ALA A 43 -2.97 0.96 -0.03
C ALA A 43 -1.99 1.17 -1.19
N ASP A 44 -1.41 0.08 -1.68
CA ASP A 44 -0.43 0.07 -2.76
C ASP A 44 -1.07 -0.53 -4.02
N PHE A 45 -0.81 0.07 -5.17
CA PHE A 45 -1.34 -0.37 -6.46
C PHE A 45 -0.29 -0.28 -7.56
N ALA A 46 -0.34 -1.23 -8.49
CA ALA A 46 0.53 -1.30 -9.65
C ALA A 46 -0.27 -1.74 -10.87
N LEU A 47 0.12 -1.21 -12.02
CA LEU A 47 -0.45 -1.62 -13.29
C LEU A 47 0.39 -2.75 -13.88
N ILE A 48 -0.27 -3.78 -14.40
CA ILE A 48 0.33 -4.83 -15.21
C ILE A 48 -0.24 -4.68 -16.61
N ILE A 49 0.64 -4.52 -17.60
CA ILE A 49 0.27 -4.32 -19.01
C ILE A 49 0.90 -5.43 -19.83
N ASP A 50 0.11 -6.00 -20.72
CA ASP A 50 0.49 -7.10 -21.61
C ASP A 50 1.12 -8.29 -20.85
N GLY A 51 0.60 -8.54 -19.64
CA GLY A 51 1.05 -9.61 -18.74
C GLY A 51 2.31 -9.30 -17.93
N GLU A 52 2.92 -8.12 -18.08
CA GLU A 52 4.20 -7.77 -17.45
C GLU A 52 4.08 -6.63 -16.41
N PRO A 53 4.80 -6.72 -15.28
CA PRO A 53 4.94 -5.61 -14.34
C PRO A 53 5.60 -4.41 -15.01
N GLN A 54 5.17 -3.21 -14.63
CA GLN A 54 5.83 -1.99 -15.07
C GLN A 54 7.02 -1.67 -14.15
N PHE A 55 8.08 -1.13 -14.74
CA PHE A 55 9.28 -0.70 -14.04
C PHE A 55 9.51 0.79 -14.25
N GLY A 56 10.02 1.47 -13.23
CA GLY A 56 10.27 2.91 -13.26
C GLY A 56 11.53 3.29 -12.49
N THR A 57 11.90 4.55 -12.61
CA THR A 57 12.94 5.21 -11.81
C THR A 57 12.40 6.56 -11.32
N GLY A 58 12.97 7.08 -10.23
CA GLY A 58 12.58 8.38 -9.67
C GLY A 58 11.41 8.31 -8.69
N GLU A 59 11.04 7.14 -8.19
CA GLU A 59 10.08 7.03 -7.09
C GLU A 59 10.63 7.72 -5.82
N LEU A 60 9.73 8.32 -5.04
CA LEU A 60 10.08 8.99 -3.79
C LEU A 60 9.93 8.02 -2.61
N ILE A 61 11.01 7.83 -1.86
CA ILE A 61 10.98 7.18 -0.55
C ILE A 61 11.07 8.29 0.51
N GLY A 62 9.94 8.66 1.09
CA GLY A 62 9.83 9.90 1.87
C GLY A 62 10.13 11.10 0.98
N GLU A 63 11.18 11.85 1.30
CA GLU A 63 11.62 13.02 0.51
C GLU A 63 12.76 12.70 -0.48
N PHE A 64 13.21 11.44 -0.55
CA PHE A 64 14.40 11.06 -1.31
C PHE A 64 14.04 10.37 -2.64
N PRO A 65 14.51 10.90 -3.79
CA PRO A 65 14.31 10.23 -5.07
C PRO A 65 15.22 9.01 -5.21
N LEU A 66 14.63 7.88 -5.59
CA LEU A 66 15.32 6.62 -5.84
C LEU A 66 15.58 6.44 -7.34
N TYR A 67 16.85 6.41 -7.75
CA TYR A 67 17.26 6.24 -9.16
C TYR A 67 17.59 4.80 -9.55
N ILE A 68 17.22 3.84 -8.70
CA ILE A 68 17.40 2.41 -8.99
C ILE A 68 16.12 1.92 -9.68
N PRO A 69 16.22 1.22 -10.83
CA PRO A 69 15.04 0.62 -11.46
C PRO A 69 14.31 -0.33 -10.51
N SER A 70 13.05 -0.04 -10.22
CA SER A 70 12.19 -0.83 -9.36
C SER A 70 10.84 -1.09 -10.05
N VAL A 71 10.10 -2.08 -9.55
CA VAL A 71 8.69 -2.26 -9.93
C VAL A 71 7.96 -0.97 -9.58
N SER A 72 7.22 -0.42 -10.55
CA SER A 72 6.49 0.82 -10.37
C SER A 72 5.24 0.58 -9.53
N VAL A 73 5.19 1.20 -8.36
CA VAL A 73 4.09 1.08 -7.40
C VAL A 73 3.70 2.48 -6.95
N SER A 74 2.40 2.73 -6.91
CA SER A 74 1.84 3.94 -6.33
C SER A 74 1.17 3.61 -5.00
N SER A 75 1.30 4.50 -4.03
CA SER A 75 0.73 4.31 -2.69
C SER A 75 -0.19 5.45 -2.33
N ILE A 76 -1.31 5.12 -1.69
CA ILE A 76 -2.19 6.08 -1.03
C ILE A 76 -2.13 5.80 0.48
N GLY A 77 -2.01 6.85 1.28
CA GLY A 77 -1.98 6.79 2.75
C GLY A 77 -3.34 6.51 3.39
N VAL A 78 -4.07 5.53 2.87
CA VAL A 78 -5.34 5.07 3.41
C VAL A 78 -5.33 3.53 3.47
N GLY A 79 -5.54 2.97 4.65
CA GLY A 79 -5.65 1.54 4.91
C GLY A 79 -6.68 1.24 6.00
N GLY A 80 -6.69 0.02 6.51
CA GLY A 80 -7.69 -0.43 7.50
C GLY A 80 -7.67 0.35 8.83
N GLY A 81 -6.49 0.77 9.27
CA GLY A 81 -6.30 1.58 10.47
C GLY A 81 -6.42 3.09 10.24
N SER A 82 -6.73 3.55 9.03
CA SER A 82 -6.92 4.98 8.77
C SER A 82 -8.09 5.52 9.57
N ILE A 83 -7.85 6.64 10.24
CA ILE A 83 -8.79 7.21 11.20
C ILE A 83 -9.85 8.02 10.48
N ALA A 84 -11.09 7.78 10.86
CA ALA A 84 -12.24 8.57 10.48
C ALA A 84 -12.37 9.77 11.41
N SER A 85 -12.52 10.97 10.85
CA SER A 85 -12.78 12.20 11.58
C SER A 85 -13.76 13.08 10.81
N VAL A 86 -14.42 14.00 11.50
CA VAL A 86 -15.28 15.01 10.87
C VAL A 86 -14.56 16.35 10.99
N ASP A 87 -14.32 17.01 9.87
CA ASP A 87 -13.65 18.31 9.87
C ASP A 87 -14.58 19.44 10.35
N VAL A 88 -14.03 20.65 10.47
CA VAL A 88 -14.77 21.83 10.96
C VAL A 88 -15.94 22.23 10.06
N GLN A 89 -15.99 21.74 8.81
CA GLN A 89 -17.11 21.97 7.89
C GLN A 89 -18.16 20.85 7.94
N GLY A 90 -17.99 19.86 8.83
CA GLY A 90 -18.90 18.73 8.94
C GLY A 90 -18.65 17.63 7.90
N VAL A 91 -17.51 17.65 7.19
CA VAL A 91 -17.19 16.65 6.16
C VAL A 91 -16.43 15.48 6.79
N LEU A 92 -16.87 14.26 6.48
CA LEU A 92 -16.16 13.04 6.87
C LEU A 92 -14.84 12.91 6.10
N ARG A 93 -13.75 12.74 6.83
CA ARG A 93 -12.39 12.53 6.33
C ARG A 93 -11.88 11.18 6.83
N ILE A 94 -11.18 10.46 5.97
CA ILE A 94 -10.48 9.21 6.31
C ILE A 94 -8.99 9.42 6.06
N GLY A 95 -8.17 9.23 7.09
CA GLY A 95 -6.74 9.51 7.01
C GLY A 95 -6.42 11.00 6.90
N PRO A 96 -5.14 11.36 6.65
CA PRO A 96 -4.00 10.46 6.42
C PRO A 96 -3.48 9.78 7.69
N GLU A 97 -3.95 10.19 8.87
CA GLU A 97 -3.57 9.56 10.13
C GLU A 97 -4.04 8.11 10.20
N SER A 98 -3.20 7.23 10.76
CA SER A 98 -3.52 5.83 11.04
C SER A 98 -3.38 5.54 12.53
N ALA A 99 -4.25 4.65 13.04
CA ALA A 99 -4.13 4.06 14.36
C ALA A 99 -2.98 3.04 14.45
N GLY A 100 -2.34 2.72 13.32
CA GLY A 100 -1.27 1.75 13.20
C GLY A 100 -1.74 0.34 13.56
N SER A 101 -0.81 -0.50 14.01
CA SER A 101 -1.10 -1.85 14.49
C SER A 101 -1.19 -1.94 16.03
N THR A 102 -0.68 -0.92 16.74
CA THR A 102 -0.65 -0.84 18.20
C THR A 102 -0.86 0.63 18.64
N PRO A 103 -1.93 0.95 19.38
CA PRO A 103 -3.00 0.04 19.79
C PRO A 103 -3.83 -0.49 18.60
N GLY A 104 -3.83 0.23 17.47
CA GLY A 104 -4.59 -0.13 16.27
C GLY A 104 -6.07 0.26 16.36
N PRO A 105 -6.89 -0.20 15.40
CA PRO A 105 -8.35 -0.11 15.42
C PRO A 105 -8.97 -0.46 16.77
N ALA A 106 -10.09 0.18 17.13
CA ALA A 106 -10.81 -0.09 18.38
C ALA A 106 -11.27 -1.55 18.49
N CYS A 107 -11.65 -2.15 17.36
CA CYS A 107 -12.08 -3.54 17.22
C CYS A 107 -10.97 -4.55 17.54
N TYR A 108 -9.70 -4.12 17.63
CA TYR A 108 -8.62 -4.98 18.10
C TYR A 108 -8.67 -5.22 19.61
N GLY A 109 -9.43 -4.43 20.39
CA GLY A 109 -9.56 -4.60 21.83
C GLY A 109 -8.28 -4.31 22.62
N ARG A 110 -7.34 -3.53 22.05
CA ARG A 110 -6.03 -3.20 22.64
C ARG A 110 -5.98 -1.82 23.29
N GLY A 111 -7.13 -1.20 23.52
CA GLY A 111 -7.24 0.16 24.06
C GLY A 111 -7.21 1.28 23.01
N GLY A 112 -7.34 0.95 21.72
CA GLY A 112 -7.60 1.95 20.68
C GLY A 112 -9.02 2.49 20.82
N ASP A 113 -9.19 3.81 20.69
CA ASP A 113 -10.46 4.52 20.93
C ASP A 113 -10.90 5.42 19.76
N ARG A 114 -10.03 5.59 18.75
CA ARG A 114 -10.35 6.34 17.53
C ARG A 114 -11.02 5.44 16.50
N ALA A 115 -12.09 5.92 15.87
CA ALA A 115 -12.78 5.19 14.81
C ALA A 115 -11.88 5.03 13.58
N THR A 116 -11.78 3.81 13.05
CA THR A 116 -10.99 3.47 11.86
C THR A 116 -11.82 2.79 10.77
N VAL A 117 -11.25 2.61 9.58
CA VAL A 117 -11.91 1.90 8.47
C VAL A 117 -12.29 0.46 8.86
N THR A 118 -11.40 -0.28 9.51
CA THR A 118 -11.67 -1.66 9.93
C THR A 118 -12.70 -1.73 11.06
N ASP A 119 -12.82 -0.71 11.91
CA ASP A 119 -13.89 -0.64 12.92
C ASP A 119 -15.29 -0.60 12.30
N ALA A 120 -15.42 -0.02 11.11
CA ALA A 120 -16.70 0.04 10.40
C ALA A 120 -17.05 -1.27 9.67
N MET A 121 -16.12 -2.23 9.58
CA MET A 121 -16.29 -3.49 8.85
C MET A 121 -16.63 -4.69 9.75
N VAL A 122 -16.63 -4.49 11.08
CA VAL A 122 -16.95 -5.52 12.09
C VAL A 122 -18.31 -5.26 12.74
#